data_AF-A0A291QXX3-F1
#
_entry.id   AF-A0A291QXX3-F1
#
_cell.length_a   1.000
_cell.length_b   1.000
_cell.length_c   1.000
_cell.angle_alpha   90.00
_cell.angle_beta   90.00
_cell.angle_gamma   90.00
#
_symmetry.space_group_name_H-M   'P 1'
#
loop_
_entity.id
_entity.type
_entity.pdbx_description
1 polymer ?
#
loop_
_entity_poly.entity_id
_entity_poly.type
_entity_poly.pdbx_seq_one_letter_code
_entity_poly.pdbx_strand_id
1 'polypeptide(L)'
;MNTAIDHVKVALKNHYDILSVQHDYVSAAMVKTAFQGKKPVESKNLLETLDSMIDKLTRKVDKGKRAKGTLSRRNTTKSKVQDFLSSEYKRKDVPLDQIVYAFAEDFADFLMLEQGLENNTAIKYLKNVKQTLKAATERNWLLKKPLAGYKWSYFNPDRDIQDEFEIMQLYNKKLPIARLAEVRDAYVFMCFTGYAYKDASLLQLGHVTKHFDGEDWIIKYRENTWCRENVPLLPIAKEI
;
A
#
# COMPACT_ATOMS: atom_id res chain seq x y z
N MET A 1 23.24 -24.73 -44.17
CA MET A 1 22.60 -25.39 -43.01
C MET A 1 22.19 -24.29 -42.02
N ASN A 2 21.00 -23.71 -42.20
CA ASN A 2 20.25 -22.77 -41.32
C ASN A 2 19.23 -21.87 -42.05
N THR A 3 18.92 -22.12 -43.32
CA THR A 3 17.99 -21.32 -44.14
C THR A 3 16.64 -21.06 -43.47
N ALA A 4 16.09 -22.02 -42.72
CA ALA A 4 14.84 -21.83 -41.97
C ALA A 4 14.98 -20.83 -40.80
N ILE A 5 16.10 -20.87 -40.06
CA ILE A 5 16.38 -19.92 -38.97
C ILE A 5 16.56 -18.52 -39.54
N ASP A 6 17.26 -18.40 -40.67
CA ASP A 6 17.48 -17.11 -41.34
C ASP A 6 16.16 -16.53 -41.85
N HIS A 7 15.27 -17.37 -42.39
CA HIS A 7 13.93 -16.96 -42.79
C HIS A 7 13.10 -16.41 -41.62
N VAL A 8 13.13 -17.08 -40.46
CA VAL A 8 12.42 -16.63 -39.26
C VAL A 8 12.99 -15.32 -38.71
N LYS A 9 14.33 -15.16 -38.72
CA LYS A 9 14.98 -13.91 -38.30
C LYS A 9 14.56 -12.72 -39.17
N VAL A 10 14.53 -12.91 -40.49
CA VAL A 10 14.08 -11.87 -41.43
C VAL A 10 12.62 -11.50 -41.17
N ALA A 11 11.75 -12.49 -40.96
CA ALA A 11 10.34 -12.24 -40.65
C ALA A 11 10.15 -11.47 -39.33
N LEU A 12 10.86 -11.87 -38.26
CA LEU A 12 10.83 -11.16 -36.97
C LEU A 12 11.32 -9.71 -37.09
N LYS A 13 12.38 -9.48 -37.89
CA LYS A 13 12.92 -8.13 -38.13
C LYS A 13 11.91 -7.27 -38.88
N ASN A 14 11.27 -7.79 -39.92
CA ASN A 14 10.22 -7.07 -40.65
C ASN A 14 9.05 -6.67 -39.72
N HIS A 15 8.62 -7.56 -38.83
CA HIS A 15 7.60 -7.22 -37.84
C HIS A 15 8.07 -6.14 -36.85
N TYR A 16 9.31 -6.21 -36.38
CA TYR A 16 9.88 -5.16 -35.54
C TYR A 16 9.91 -3.81 -36.24
N ASP A 17 10.37 -3.76 -37.50
CA ASP A 17 10.50 -2.53 -38.28
C ASP A 17 9.12 -1.87 -38.47
N ILE A 18 8.09 -2.65 -38.83
CA ILE A 18 6.70 -2.16 -38.93
C ILE A 18 6.21 -1.57 -37.60
N LEU A 19 6.47 -2.26 -36.49
CA LEU A 19 6.04 -1.80 -35.16
C LEU A 19 6.81 -0.56 -34.71
N SER A 20 8.08 -0.43 -35.09
CA SER A 20 8.94 0.70 -34.68
C SER A 20 8.52 2.02 -35.32
N VAL A 21 7.81 1.96 -36.45
CA VAL A 21 7.20 3.13 -37.10
C VAL A 21 5.89 3.55 -36.41
N GLN A 22 5.20 2.58 -35.79
CA GLN A 22 3.87 2.79 -35.21
C GLN A 22 3.89 3.13 -33.72
N HIS A 23 4.96 2.73 -33.00
CA HIS A 23 5.03 2.84 -31.55
C HIS A 23 6.40 3.37 -31.12
N ASP A 24 6.39 4.28 -30.13
CA ASP A 24 7.61 4.83 -29.50
C ASP A 24 8.46 3.75 -28.82
N TYR A 25 7.86 2.61 -28.47
CA TYR A 25 8.54 1.47 -27.88
C TYR A 25 7.96 0.14 -28.39
N VAL A 26 8.84 -0.76 -28.82
CA VAL A 26 8.48 -2.09 -29.32
C VAL A 26 9.10 -3.16 -28.44
N SER A 27 8.25 -3.96 -27.80
CA SER A 27 8.71 -5.07 -26.96
C SER A 27 8.89 -6.37 -27.75
N ALA A 28 9.72 -7.28 -27.22
CA ALA A 28 9.84 -8.63 -27.77
C ALA A 28 8.50 -9.38 -27.76
N ALA A 29 7.62 -9.09 -26.79
CA ALA A 29 6.27 -9.65 -26.75
C ALA A 29 5.43 -9.13 -27.93
N MET A 30 5.50 -7.83 -28.25
CA MET A 30 4.81 -7.25 -29.40
C MET A 30 5.27 -7.89 -30.72
N VAL A 31 6.57 -8.05 -30.92
CA VAL A 31 7.14 -8.70 -32.12
C VAL A 31 6.69 -10.15 -32.20
N LYS A 32 6.72 -10.90 -31.09
CA LYS A 32 6.25 -12.29 -31.04
C LYS A 32 4.76 -12.40 -31.36
N THR A 33 3.93 -11.51 -30.82
CA THR A 33 2.48 -11.51 -31.05
C THR A 33 2.16 -11.14 -32.50
N ALA A 34 2.84 -10.13 -33.07
CA ALA A 34 2.74 -9.78 -34.49
C ALA A 34 3.11 -10.94 -35.41
N PHE A 35 4.23 -11.61 -35.11
CA PHE A 35 4.69 -12.78 -35.87
C PHE A 35 3.70 -13.95 -35.81
N GLN A 36 2.93 -14.08 -34.73
CA GLN A 36 1.84 -15.06 -34.60
C GLN A 36 0.54 -14.63 -35.30
N GLY A 37 0.55 -13.53 -36.06
CA GLY A 37 -0.63 -12.99 -36.76
C GLY A 37 -1.67 -12.34 -35.83
N LYS A 38 -1.30 -12.05 -34.57
CA LYS A 38 -2.17 -11.42 -33.58
C LYS A 38 -1.83 -9.93 -33.49
N LYS A 39 -2.84 -9.09 -33.22
CA LYS A 39 -2.60 -7.67 -32.96
C LYS A 39 -1.72 -7.52 -31.71
N PRO A 40 -0.56 -6.86 -31.80
CA PRO A 40 0.29 -6.60 -30.65
C PRO A 40 -0.50 -5.83 -29.60
N VAL A 41 -0.35 -6.24 -28.34
CA VAL A 41 -0.83 -5.45 -27.21
C VAL A 41 0.33 -4.54 -26.82
N GLU A 42 0.14 -3.23 -26.88
CA GLU A 42 1.13 -2.26 -26.42
C GLU A 42 1.47 -2.54 -24.95
N SER A 43 2.77 -2.47 -24.63
CA SER A 43 3.24 -2.55 -23.25
C SER A 43 2.71 -1.32 -22.52
N LYS A 44 1.83 -1.53 -21.54
CA LYS A 44 1.35 -0.43 -20.70
C LYS A 44 2.51 0.17 -19.93
N ASN A 45 2.38 1.43 -19.54
CA ASN A 45 3.36 2.08 -18.69
C ASN A 45 3.01 1.97 -17.19
N LEU A 46 3.98 2.21 -16.33
CA LEU A 46 3.84 2.07 -14.88
C LEU A 46 2.89 3.11 -14.28
N LEU A 47 3.05 4.40 -14.58
CA LEU A 47 2.19 5.45 -14.03
C LEU A 47 0.77 5.33 -14.59
N GLU A 48 0.62 5.04 -15.88
CA GLU A 48 -0.69 4.74 -16.49
C GLU A 48 -1.40 3.57 -15.76
N THR A 49 -0.64 2.51 -15.45
CA THR A 49 -1.17 1.36 -14.70
C THR A 49 -1.56 1.74 -13.27
N LEU A 50 -0.76 2.57 -12.60
CA LEU A 50 -1.08 3.11 -11.28
C LEU A 50 -2.36 3.95 -11.32
N ASP A 51 -2.50 4.82 -12.32
CA ASP A 51 -3.68 5.67 -12.50
C ASP A 51 -4.95 4.86 -12.70
N SER A 52 -4.94 3.88 -13.60
CA SER A 52 -6.08 2.99 -13.80
C SER A 52 -6.50 2.25 -12.52
N MET A 53 -5.54 1.92 -11.65
CA MET A 53 -5.84 1.28 -10.36
C MET A 53 -6.33 2.27 -9.31
N ILE A 54 -5.77 3.49 -9.29
CA ILE A 54 -6.20 4.60 -8.43
C ILE A 54 -7.64 4.98 -8.77
N ASP A 55 -8.00 5.15 -10.04
CA ASP A 55 -9.37 5.48 -10.46
C ASP A 55 -10.39 4.44 -9.98
N LYS A 56 -10.05 3.16 -10.11
CA LYS A 56 -10.89 2.06 -9.60
C LYS A 56 -10.98 2.09 -8.07
N LEU A 57 -9.92 2.49 -7.39
CA LEU A 57 -9.90 2.64 -5.94
C LEU A 57 -10.73 3.85 -5.50
N THR A 58 -10.66 4.98 -6.19
CA THR A 58 -11.49 6.18 -5.97
C THR A 58 -12.96 5.80 -6.03
N ARG A 59 -13.41 5.14 -7.10
CA ARG A 59 -14.80 4.67 -7.22
C ARG A 59 -15.22 3.73 -6.08
N LYS A 60 -14.29 2.93 -5.53
CA LYS A 60 -14.56 2.08 -4.36
C LYS A 60 -14.67 2.89 -3.07
N VAL A 61 -13.87 3.94 -2.91
CA VAL A 61 -13.95 4.87 -1.78
C VAL A 61 -15.26 5.65 -1.82
N ASP A 62 -15.66 6.16 -2.99
CA ASP A 62 -16.92 6.90 -3.16
C ASP A 62 -18.14 6.05 -2.81
N LYS A 63 -18.07 4.74 -3.08
CA LYS A 63 -19.10 3.75 -2.71
C LYS A 63 -18.96 3.19 -1.29
N GLY A 64 -18.08 3.75 -0.46
CA GLY A 64 -17.85 3.30 0.92
C GLY A 64 -17.25 1.89 1.04
N LYS A 65 -16.72 1.30 -0.04
CA LYS A 65 -16.15 -0.06 -0.07
C LYS A 65 -14.66 -0.09 0.30
N ARG A 66 -14.01 1.08 0.39
CA ARG A 66 -12.61 1.23 0.80
C ARG A 66 -12.43 2.53 1.59
N ALA A 67 -11.47 2.54 2.50
CA ALA A 67 -11.14 3.72 3.30
C ALA A 67 -10.38 4.78 2.48
N LYS A 68 -10.68 6.07 2.72
CA LYS A 68 -9.99 7.23 2.12
C LYS A 68 -8.46 7.19 2.33
N GLY A 69 -8.02 6.74 3.51
CA GLY A 69 -6.59 6.60 3.81
C GLY A 69 -5.84 5.64 2.87
N THR A 70 -6.50 4.61 2.35
CA THR A 70 -5.89 3.70 1.36
C THR A 70 -5.67 4.40 0.02
N LEU A 71 -6.62 5.25 -0.41
CA LEU A 71 -6.49 6.04 -1.63
C LEU A 71 -5.37 7.08 -1.51
N SER A 72 -5.33 7.82 -0.40
CA SER A 72 -4.26 8.78 -0.12
C SER A 72 -2.87 8.12 -0.22
N ARG A 73 -2.66 6.96 0.41
CA ARG A 73 -1.39 6.22 0.32
C ARG A 73 -1.01 5.82 -1.11
N ARG A 74 -1.99 5.45 -1.94
CA ARG A 74 -1.77 5.11 -3.36
C ARG A 74 -1.37 6.34 -4.17
N ASN A 75 -2.06 7.47 -3.96
CA ASN A 75 -1.71 8.74 -4.62
C ASN A 75 -0.31 9.21 -4.21
N THR A 76 0.04 9.13 -2.93
CA THR A 76 1.40 9.43 -2.47
C THR A 76 2.41 8.50 -3.14
N THR A 77 2.14 7.19 -3.23
CA THR A 77 3.03 6.26 -3.93
C THR A 77 3.23 6.67 -5.40
N LYS A 78 2.16 7.04 -6.10
CA LYS A 78 2.24 7.51 -7.49
C LYS A 78 3.16 8.73 -7.61
N SER A 79 2.96 9.74 -6.75
CA SER A 79 3.83 10.93 -6.72
C SER A 79 5.29 10.55 -6.53
N LYS A 80 5.58 9.67 -5.58
CA LYS A 80 6.94 9.20 -5.30
C LYS A 80 7.57 8.48 -6.49
N VAL A 81 6.80 7.67 -7.22
CA VAL A 81 7.26 7.02 -8.47
C VAL A 81 7.51 8.06 -9.56
N GLN A 82 6.65 9.06 -9.70
CA GLN A 82 6.81 10.12 -10.69
C GLN A 82 8.09 10.95 -10.43
N ASP A 83 8.36 11.28 -9.17
CA ASP A 83 9.58 11.98 -8.75
C ASP A 83 10.82 11.14 -9.07
N PHE A 84 10.79 9.85 -8.73
CA PHE A 84 11.87 8.89 -9.03
C PHE A 84 12.16 8.79 -10.53
N LEU A 85 11.13 8.58 -11.36
CA LEU A 85 11.30 8.46 -12.81
C LEU A 85 11.86 9.75 -13.44
N SER A 86 11.46 10.90 -12.90
CA SER A 86 11.96 12.21 -13.36
C SER A 86 13.40 12.45 -12.90
N SER A 87 13.78 12.02 -11.70
CA SER A 87 15.13 12.17 -11.13
C SER A 87 16.12 11.20 -11.76
N GLU A 88 15.87 9.90 -11.64
CA GLU A 88 16.86 8.87 -11.97
C GLU A 88 16.82 8.51 -13.45
N TYR A 89 15.62 8.36 -14.00
CA TYR A 89 15.45 7.82 -15.36
C TYR A 89 15.31 8.94 -16.40
N LYS A 90 15.16 10.20 -15.96
CA LYS A 90 14.86 11.37 -16.80
C LYS A 90 13.69 11.13 -17.77
N ARG A 91 12.67 10.38 -17.31
CA ARG A 91 11.51 9.98 -18.10
C ARG A 91 10.22 10.31 -17.36
N LYS A 92 9.18 10.61 -18.13
CA LYS A 92 7.84 10.85 -17.59
C LYS A 92 7.16 9.57 -17.13
N ASP A 93 7.43 8.45 -17.79
CA ASP A 93 6.89 7.13 -17.45
C ASP A 93 7.84 6.03 -17.93
N VAL A 94 7.57 4.77 -17.57
CA VAL A 94 8.35 3.60 -17.96
C VAL A 94 7.45 2.44 -18.40
N PRO A 95 7.73 1.81 -19.56
CA PRO A 95 7.04 0.58 -19.97
C PRO A 95 7.19 -0.53 -18.93
N LEU A 96 6.11 -1.26 -18.64
CA LEU A 96 6.09 -2.28 -17.59
C LEU A 96 7.13 -3.39 -17.79
N ASP A 97 7.48 -3.70 -19.03
CA ASP A 97 8.46 -4.72 -19.41
C ASP A 97 9.93 -4.27 -19.35
N GLN A 98 10.18 -2.96 -19.27
CA GLN A 98 11.50 -2.41 -18.93
C GLN A 98 11.77 -2.45 -17.42
N ILE A 99 10.76 -2.73 -16.59
CA ILE A 99 10.94 -2.87 -15.16
C ILE A 99 11.65 -4.20 -14.88
N VAL A 100 12.86 -4.09 -14.32
CA VAL A 100 13.71 -5.22 -13.94
C VAL A 100 13.97 -5.18 -12.43
N TYR A 101 14.76 -6.13 -11.93
CA TYR A 101 15.10 -6.23 -10.51
C TYR A 101 15.72 -4.92 -9.96
N ALA A 102 16.65 -4.33 -10.71
CA ALA A 102 17.35 -3.09 -10.33
C ALA A 102 16.39 -1.92 -10.02
N PHE A 103 15.23 -1.85 -10.69
CA PHE A 103 14.22 -0.83 -10.40
C PHE A 103 13.84 -0.78 -8.91
N ALA A 104 13.77 -1.94 -8.24
CA ALA A 104 13.42 -1.97 -6.82
C ALA A 104 14.52 -1.43 -5.91
N GLU A 105 15.79 -1.67 -6.27
CA GLU A 105 16.96 -1.15 -5.56
C GLU A 105 17.04 0.37 -5.77
N ASP A 106 17.08 0.80 -7.03
CA ASP A 106 17.15 2.20 -7.42
C ASP A 106 16.00 3.02 -6.80
N PHE A 107 14.77 2.48 -6.80
CA PHE A 107 13.63 3.17 -6.21
C PHE A 107 13.72 3.23 -4.67
N ALA A 108 14.17 2.17 -4.01
CA ALA A 108 14.33 2.19 -2.56
C ALA A 108 15.44 3.18 -2.15
N ASP A 109 16.56 3.16 -2.87
CA ASP A 109 17.70 4.03 -2.63
C ASP A 109 17.34 5.49 -2.88
N PHE A 110 16.65 5.81 -3.98
CA PHE A 110 16.13 7.17 -4.21
C PHE A 110 15.26 7.66 -3.04
N LEU A 111 14.36 6.82 -2.54
CA LEU A 111 13.49 7.21 -1.42
C LEU A 111 14.28 7.48 -0.13
N MET A 112 15.35 6.71 0.13
CA MET A 112 16.16 6.85 1.33
C MET A 112 17.20 7.96 1.23
N LEU A 113 17.93 8.01 0.11
CA LEU A 113 19.06 8.91 -0.11
C LEU A 113 18.62 10.32 -0.51
N GLU A 114 17.68 10.43 -1.47
CA GLU A 114 17.27 11.74 -2.00
C GLU A 114 16.08 12.33 -1.24
N GLN A 115 15.17 11.49 -0.75
CA GLN A 115 13.98 11.95 -0.04
C GLN A 115 14.04 11.78 1.49
N GLY A 116 15.16 11.28 2.02
CA GLY A 116 15.41 11.14 3.45
C GLY A 116 14.40 10.24 4.18
N LEU A 117 13.80 9.27 3.48
CA LEU A 117 12.83 8.37 4.08
C LEU A 117 13.51 7.21 4.79
N GLU A 118 13.00 6.84 5.96
CA GLU A 118 13.42 5.63 6.66
C GLU A 118 13.09 4.34 5.87
N ASN A 119 13.92 3.31 6.04
CA ASN A 119 13.83 2.03 5.31
C ASN A 119 12.42 1.43 5.29
N ASN A 120 11.75 1.36 6.45
CA ASN A 120 10.41 0.79 6.54
C ASN A 120 9.35 1.58 5.74
N THR A 121 9.54 2.89 5.62
CA THR A 121 8.67 3.77 4.86
C THR A 121 8.93 3.61 3.37
N ALA A 122 10.19 3.58 2.94
CA ALA A 122 10.57 3.30 1.56
C ALA A 122 10.00 1.96 1.06
N ILE A 123 10.15 0.90 1.88
CA ILE A 123 9.61 -0.43 1.59
C ILE A 123 8.08 -0.41 1.43
N LYS A 124 7.34 0.42 2.18
CA LYS A 124 5.87 0.52 2.01
C LYS A 124 5.51 1.05 0.63
N TYR A 125 6.22 2.04 0.11
CA TYR A 125 6.01 2.55 -1.24
C TYR A 125 6.38 1.51 -2.30
N LEU A 126 7.52 0.84 -2.15
CA LEU A 126 7.92 -0.24 -3.04
C LEU A 126 6.92 -1.41 -3.03
N LYS A 127 6.36 -1.78 -1.87
CA LYS A 127 5.29 -2.79 -1.76
C LYS A 127 4.05 -2.41 -2.56
N ASN A 128 3.66 -1.13 -2.53
CA ASN A 128 2.54 -0.64 -3.32
C ASN A 128 2.81 -0.77 -4.82
N VAL A 129 4.03 -0.44 -5.28
CA VAL A 129 4.47 -0.63 -6.67
C VAL A 129 4.47 -2.11 -7.05
N LYS A 130 5.05 -2.99 -6.21
CA LYS A 130 5.06 -4.45 -6.42
C LYS A 130 3.64 -5.01 -6.53
N GLN A 131 2.68 -4.48 -5.77
CA GLN A 131 1.28 -4.86 -5.89
C GLN A 131 0.67 -4.42 -7.23
N THR A 132 1.02 -3.23 -7.73
CA THR A 132 0.63 -2.78 -9.08
C THR A 132 1.19 -3.72 -10.15
N LEU A 133 2.48 -4.06 -10.08
CA LEU A 133 3.10 -4.98 -11.03
C LEU A 133 2.47 -6.38 -10.98
N LYS A 134 2.19 -6.89 -9.78
CA LYS A 134 1.46 -8.16 -9.60
C LYS A 134 0.09 -8.11 -10.29
N ALA A 135 -0.66 -7.03 -10.08
CA ALA A 135 -1.97 -6.84 -10.68
C ALA A 135 -1.90 -6.66 -12.21
N ALA A 136 -0.82 -6.10 -12.76
CA ALA A 136 -0.56 -6.05 -14.19
C ALA A 136 -0.26 -7.44 -14.76
N THR A 137 0.54 -8.26 -14.08
CA THR A 137 0.79 -9.66 -14.45
C THR A 137 -0.51 -10.47 -14.45
N GLU A 138 -1.35 -10.34 -13.42
CA GLU A 138 -2.65 -11.04 -13.35
C GLU A 138 -3.64 -10.64 -14.46
N ARG A 139 -3.43 -9.48 -15.10
CA ARG A 139 -4.20 -8.99 -16.25
C ARG A 139 -3.56 -9.32 -17.60
N ASN A 140 -2.47 -10.09 -17.61
CA ASN A 140 -1.66 -10.39 -18.79
C ASN A 140 -1.06 -9.15 -19.47
N TRP A 141 -0.90 -8.03 -18.75
CA TRP A 141 -0.22 -6.83 -19.26
C TRP A 141 1.30 -6.95 -19.14
N LEU A 142 1.77 -7.86 -18.30
CA LEU A 142 3.17 -8.14 -18.07
C LEU A 142 3.37 -9.65 -17.98
N LEU A 143 4.27 -10.21 -18.78
CA LEU A 143 4.46 -11.68 -18.87
C LEU A 143 5.17 -12.27 -17.65
N LYS A 144 6.05 -11.50 -17.01
CA LYS A 144 6.88 -11.93 -15.87
C LYS A 144 6.62 -11.06 -14.65
N LYS A 145 6.94 -11.55 -13.46
CA LYS A 145 6.91 -10.75 -12.23
C LYS A 145 8.32 -10.23 -11.94
N PRO A 146 8.68 -8.99 -12.34
CA PRO A 146 10.07 -8.54 -12.31
C PRO A 146 10.63 -8.42 -10.89
N LEU A 147 9.78 -8.13 -9.90
CA LEU A 147 10.17 -7.94 -8.51
C LEU A 147 9.84 -9.13 -7.60
N ALA A 148 9.63 -10.33 -8.17
CA ALA A 148 9.26 -11.51 -7.40
C ALA A 148 10.31 -11.91 -6.36
N GLY A 149 11.59 -11.92 -6.77
CA GLY A 149 12.73 -12.32 -5.93
C GLY A 149 13.23 -11.24 -4.97
N TYR A 150 12.77 -9.99 -5.11
CA TYR A 150 13.22 -8.90 -4.25
C TYR A 150 12.73 -9.11 -2.81
N LYS A 151 13.68 -9.24 -1.88
CA LYS A 151 13.48 -9.40 -0.43
C LYS A 151 13.84 -8.10 0.27
N TRP A 152 13.04 -7.72 1.26
CA TRP A 152 13.29 -6.54 2.09
C TRP A 152 13.33 -6.94 3.55
N SER A 153 14.16 -6.23 4.32
CA SER A 153 14.23 -6.35 5.77
C SER A 153 13.32 -5.31 6.40
N TYR A 154 12.33 -5.75 7.17
CA TYR A 154 11.58 -4.85 8.04
C TYR A 154 12.37 -4.71 9.34
N PHE A 155 12.75 -3.48 9.68
CA PHE A 155 13.37 -3.20 10.96
C PHE A 155 12.25 -2.93 11.96
N ASN A 156 12.11 -3.73 13.01
CA ASN A 156 11.15 -3.39 14.05
C ASN A 156 11.75 -2.24 14.86
N PRO A 157 11.22 -1.01 14.77
CA PRO A 157 11.74 0.08 15.59
C PRO A 157 11.48 -0.27 17.06
N ASP A 158 12.44 0.06 17.92
CA ASP A 158 12.22 -0.02 19.35
C ASP A 158 11.11 0.96 19.73
N ARG A 159 10.19 0.52 20.60
CA ARG A 159 9.05 1.32 21.02
C ARG A 159 9.04 1.32 22.53
N ASP A 160 9.09 2.52 23.08
CA ASP A 160 8.86 2.72 24.49
C ASP A 160 7.41 2.34 24.84
N ILE A 161 7.24 1.61 25.93
CA ILE A 161 5.94 1.12 26.40
C ILE A 161 5.82 1.52 27.86
N GLN A 162 4.72 2.17 28.20
CA GLN A 162 4.43 2.56 29.56
C GLN A 162 4.14 1.34 30.43
N ASP A 163 4.72 1.31 31.62
CA ASP A 163 4.36 0.32 32.62
C ASP A 163 3.10 0.72 33.42
N GLU A 164 2.60 -0.20 34.26
CA GLU A 164 1.42 0.03 35.10
C GLU A 164 1.60 1.25 36.01
N PHE A 165 2.80 1.45 36.56
CA PHE A 165 3.08 2.54 37.47
C PHE A 165 2.98 3.90 36.77
N GLU A 166 3.51 4.02 35.56
CA GLU A 166 3.41 5.22 34.73
C GLU A 166 1.98 5.52 34.32
N ILE A 167 1.20 4.50 33.94
CA ILE A 167 -0.23 4.66 33.62
C ILE A 167 -1.02 5.14 34.85
N MET A 168 -0.76 4.57 36.03
CA MET A 168 -1.43 4.98 37.26
C MET A 168 -1.01 6.38 37.72
N GLN A 169 0.25 6.78 37.51
CA GLN A 169 0.66 8.17 37.72
C GLN A 169 -0.11 9.13 36.82
N LEU A 170 -0.27 8.77 35.55
CA LEU A 170 -1.01 9.59 34.58
C LEU A 170 -2.47 9.71 34.99
N TYR A 171 -3.15 8.62 35.32
CA TYR A 171 -4.54 8.60 35.79
C TYR A 171 -4.76 9.50 37.02
N ASN A 172 -3.89 9.41 38.03
CA ASN A 172 -4.00 10.21 39.26
C ASN A 172 -3.59 11.69 39.09
N LYS A 173 -2.95 12.05 37.96
CA LYS A 173 -2.44 13.40 37.74
C LYS A 173 -3.57 14.40 37.53
N LYS A 174 -3.70 15.37 38.43
CA LYS A 174 -4.63 16.50 38.26
C LYS A 174 -4.12 17.45 37.18
N LEU A 175 -4.90 17.63 36.12
CA LEU A 175 -4.59 18.53 35.02
C LEU A 175 -5.51 19.75 35.11
N PRO A 176 -4.97 20.99 35.21
CA PRO A 176 -5.78 22.20 35.36
C PRO A 176 -6.55 22.56 34.08
N ILE A 177 -6.12 22.04 32.93
CA ILE A 177 -6.74 22.29 31.63
C ILE A 177 -7.68 21.13 31.31
N ALA A 178 -8.99 21.41 31.25
CA ALA A 178 -10.03 20.40 31.01
C ALA A 178 -9.76 19.55 29.75
N ARG A 179 -9.37 20.18 28.63
CA ARG A 179 -9.03 19.47 27.39
C ARG A 179 -7.88 18.47 27.57
N LEU A 180 -6.90 18.76 28.42
CA LEU A 180 -5.81 17.81 28.69
C LEU A 180 -6.28 16.66 29.61
N ALA A 181 -7.21 16.92 30.52
CA ALA A 181 -7.86 15.89 31.32
C ALA A 181 -8.63 14.91 30.43
N GLU A 182 -9.41 15.40 29.47
CA GLU A 182 -10.12 14.54 28.49
C GLU A 182 -9.17 13.67 27.67
N VAL A 183 -8.03 14.23 27.23
CA VAL A 183 -7.01 13.45 26.49
C VAL A 183 -6.37 12.38 27.35
N ARG A 184 -6.07 12.70 28.62
CA ARG A 184 -5.58 11.73 29.61
C ARG A 184 -6.60 10.61 29.79
N ASP A 185 -7.86 10.96 30.01
CA ASP A 185 -8.94 10.01 30.27
C ASP A 185 -9.14 9.07 29.08
N ALA A 186 -9.21 9.61 27.86
CA ALA A 186 -9.28 8.80 26.65
C ALA A 186 -8.07 7.87 26.49
N TYR A 187 -6.86 8.32 26.83
CA TYR A 187 -5.65 7.50 26.76
C TYR A 187 -5.64 6.37 27.81
N VAL A 188 -5.93 6.70 29.07
CA VAL A 188 -6.01 5.72 30.16
C VAL A 188 -7.10 4.69 29.87
N PHE A 189 -8.28 5.13 29.40
CA PHE A 189 -9.35 4.24 28.96
C PHE A 189 -8.87 3.25 27.89
N MET A 190 -8.11 3.71 26.88
CA MET A 190 -7.53 2.83 25.86
C MET A 190 -6.52 1.82 26.44
N CYS A 191 -5.73 2.21 27.45
CA CYS A 191 -4.80 1.30 28.12
C CYS A 191 -5.52 0.17 28.85
N PHE A 192 -6.63 0.48 29.55
CA PHE A 192 -7.40 -0.50 30.31
C PHE A 192 -8.35 -1.36 29.48
N THR A 193 -8.73 -0.90 28.28
CA THR A 193 -9.65 -1.64 27.39
C THR A 193 -8.94 -2.28 26.19
N GLY A 194 -7.72 -1.85 25.87
CA GLY A 194 -7.00 -2.27 24.67
C GLY A 194 -7.56 -1.71 23.36
N TYR A 195 -8.55 -0.80 23.40
CA TYR A 195 -9.10 -0.20 22.20
C TYR A 195 -8.08 0.71 21.51
N ALA A 196 -7.98 0.61 20.18
CA ALA A 196 -7.30 1.62 19.40
C ALA A 196 -8.11 2.93 19.43
N TYR A 197 -7.43 4.07 19.30
CA TYR A 197 -8.06 5.40 19.33
C TYR A 197 -9.28 5.54 18.42
N LYS A 198 -9.20 5.05 17.18
CA LYS A 198 -10.32 5.10 16.24
C LYS A 198 -11.54 4.32 16.74
N ASP A 199 -11.32 3.19 17.41
CA ASP A 199 -12.41 2.37 17.91
C ASP A 199 -13.01 2.97 19.19
N ALA A 200 -12.17 3.50 20.09
CA ALA A 200 -12.58 4.21 21.30
C ALA A 200 -13.37 5.50 20.98
N SER A 201 -12.92 6.29 19.99
CA SER A 201 -13.58 7.54 19.59
C SER A 201 -14.98 7.37 18.97
N LEU A 202 -15.36 6.14 18.64
CA LEU A 202 -16.65 5.78 18.07
C LEU A 202 -17.53 5.00 19.04
N LEU A 203 -17.11 4.89 20.31
CA LEU A 203 -17.95 4.31 21.35
C LEU A 203 -19.16 5.21 21.62
N GLN A 204 -20.22 4.56 22.08
CA GLN A 204 -21.52 5.14 22.36
C GLN A 204 -22.09 4.37 23.53
N LEU A 205 -22.95 5.01 24.32
CA LEU A 205 -23.55 4.37 25.50
C LEU A 205 -24.27 3.06 25.17
N GLY A 206 -24.89 2.95 23.98
CA GLY A 206 -25.54 1.73 23.51
C GLY A 206 -24.61 0.54 23.26
N HIS A 207 -23.29 0.75 23.23
CA HIS A 207 -22.31 -0.34 23.14
C HIS A 207 -22.04 -0.99 24.51
N VAL A 208 -22.44 -0.36 25.61
CA VAL A 208 -22.26 -0.91 26.96
C VAL A 208 -23.49 -1.73 27.33
N THR A 209 -23.28 -2.99 27.69
CA THR A 209 -24.36 -3.91 28.07
C THR A 209 -23.94 -4.84 29.19
N LYS A 210 -24.93 -5.32 29.95
CA LYS A 210 -24.74 -6.36 30.96
C LYS A 210 -24.53 -7.70 30.27
N HIS A 211 -23.45 -8.40 30.62
CA HIS A 211 -23.13 -9.71 30.03
C HIS A 211 -23.50 -10.88 30.96
N PHE A 212 -23.06 -12.11 30.66
CA PHE A 212 -23.44 -13.34 31.39
C PHE A 212 -23.09 -13.33 32.88
N ASP A 213 -22.10 -12.53 33.28
CA ASP A 213 -21.59 -12.38 34.64
C ASP A 213 -22.29 -11.26 35.42
N GLY A 214 -23.18 -10.50 34.78
CA GLY A 214 -23.81 -9.32 35.39
C GLY A 214 -22.91 -8.09 35.43
N GLU A 215 -21.72 -8.16 34.86
CA GLU A 215 -20.81 -7.02 34.73
C GLU A 215 -21.08 -6.23 33.45
N ASP A 216 -20.56 -4.99 33.40
CA ASP A 216 -20.68 -4.15 32.20
C ASP A 216 -19.60 -4.53 31.20
N TRP A 217 -20.01 -4.74 29.95
CA TRP A 217 -19.13 -5.09 28.84
C TRP A 217 -19.37 -4.14 27.68
N ILE A 218 -18.30 -3.79 26.97
CA ILE A 218 -18.37 -3.09 25.70
C ILE A 218 -18.47 -4.12 24.58
N ILE A 219 -19.58 -4.08 23.84
CA ILE A 219 -19.81 -4.92 22.66
C ILE A 219 -19.88 -4.03 21.42
N LYS A 220 -18.88 -4.14 20.55
CA LYS A 220 -18.77 -3.34 19.32
C LYS A 220 -18.10 -4.14 18.20
N TYR A 221 -18.39 -3.78 16.96
CA TYR A 221 -17.62 -4.27 15.81
C TYR A 221 -16.46 -3.31 15.48
N ARG A 222 -15.25 -3.83 15.29
CA ARG A 222 -14.10 -3.03 14.83
C ARG A 222 -14.37 -2.45 13.46
N GLU A 223 -14.08 -1.16 13.30
CA GLU A 223 -14.27 -0.45 12.03
C GLU A 223 -13.44 -1.02 10.87
N ASN A 224 -12.24 -1.52 11.16
CA ASN A 224 -11.30 -1.91 10.11
C ASN A 224 -11.40 -3.40 9.72
N THR A 225 -11.80 -4.26 10.65
CA THR A 225 -11.80 -5.72 10.45
C THR A 225 -13.20 -6.33 10.52
N TRP A 226 -14.22 -5.57 10.93
CA TRP A 226 -15.58 -6.06 11.16
C TRP A 226 -15.64 -7.26 12.13
N CYS A 227 -14.63 -7.40 12.99
CA CYS A 227 -14.61 -8.39 14.04
C CYS A 227 -15.39 -7.84 15.24
N ARG A 228 -16.26 -8.69 15.81
CA ARG A 228 -16.95 -8.38 17.07
C ARG A 228 -15.94 -8.43 18.22
N GLU A 229 -15.92 -7.40 19.03
CA GLU A 229 -15.17 -7.32 20.27
C GLU A 229 -16.13 -7.26 21.45
N ASN A 230 -15.84 -8.07 22.46
CA ASN A 230 -16.50 -8.03 23.75
C ASN A 230 -15.40 -7.79 24.78
N VAL A 231 -15.38 -6.60 25.38
CA VAL A 231 -14.35 -6.18 26.33
C VAL A 231 -15.03 -5.91 27.68
N PRO A 232 -14.63 -6.58 28.78
CA PRO A 232 -15.17 -6.26 30.09
C PRO A 232 -14.75 -4.84 30.51
N LEU A 233 -15.69 -4.07 31.06
CA LEU A 233 -15.46 -2.70 31.48
C LEU A 233 -14.99 -2.66 32.93
N LEU A 234 -13.67 -2.67 33.11
CA LEU A 234 -13.03 -2.67 34.43
C LEU A 234 -13.27 -1.34 35.19
N PRO A 235 -13.14 -1.31 36.54
CA PRO A 235 -13.53 -0.17 37.36
C PRO A 235 -12.95 1.18 36.93
N ILE A 236 -11.64 1.24 36.63
CA ILE A 236 -10.98 2.50 36.20
C ILE A 236 -11.54 2.97 34.85
N ALA A 237 -11.70 2.06 33.89
CA ALA A 237 -12.26 2.41 32.59
C ALA A 237 -13.76 2.75 32.64
N LYS A 238 -14.47 2.31 33.70
CA LYS A 238 -15.89 2.61 33.93
C LYS A 238 -16.12 3.98 34.56
N GLU A 239 -15.15 4.45 35.37
CA GLU A 239 -15.19 5.78 35.98
C GLU A 239 -14.98 6.90 34.95
N ILE A 240 -14.14 6.61 33.94
CA ILE A 240 -13.86 7.46 32.78
C ILE A 240 -15.04 7.47 31.80
#